data_AF-A0A965QIR8-F1
#
_entry.id   AF-A0A965QIR8-F1
#
_cell.length_a   1.000
_cell.length_b   1.000
_cell.length_c   1.000
_cell.angle_alpha   90.00
_cell.angle_beta   90.00
_cell.angle_gamma   90.00
#
_symmetry.space_group_name_H-M   'P 1'
#
loop_
_entity.id
_entity.type
_entity.pdbx_description
1 polymer ?
#
loop_
_entity_poly.entity_id
_entity_poly.type
_entity_poly.pdbx_seq_one_letter_code
_entity_poly.pdbx_strand_id
1 'polypeptide(L)'
;MNLKTQSAHEMTANEVLSADLFKPQPANSSEAELLSRPVVGYWKDAIIRLMKNKIATISLALIALVAVVGIFGPFFFPKVEDGTDFQNAQNMNFINQSPTLGEKLLVTEDSPQAPEDLVMSPFNSNAPLLKPDELKAPANFEVAGLATVNGVTLKWAPQEGVTGYQIYRTVLGTDAIDLKNVETEAALRGVQVGTITNPAQHSYTDGSGLNPAEKYIYSIVSFVADPNTQEESISLQAAVLQTGLVQTIALADAQAISKNATVGGTIRGHAHFFGTDALGRDIFARMIYGTRIDFFLALLVPTVSLLIGLCYGAISGLMGGKVDMYLMRVVEILDTLPELLLLILIQVALGKGVSSLVIALCAFSWTGYARVLRGEVLRLREIEFVHASRLLGAPLMSIVFRHVAPNLLGVIIVMWSAQIPRIITSEAFLSLFGLGVEAPMATW
;
A
#
# COMPACT_ATOMS: atom_id res chain seq x y z
N MET A 1 -4.99 53.21 23.84
CA MET A 1 -6.25 53.55 24.56
C MET A 1 -6.14 52.97 25.97
N ASN A 2 -5.90 53.85 26.96
CA ASN A 2 -5.92 53.66 28.42
C ASN A 2 -5.32 52.39 29.05
N LEU A 3 -4.01 52.42 29.31
CA LEU A 3 -3.43 51.75 30.47
C LEU A 3 -3.56 52.72 31.66
N LYS A 4 -4.62 52.57 32.47
CA LYS A 4 -4.66 53.18 33.80
C LYS A 4 -3.73 52.37 34.69
N THR A 5 -2.52 52.90 34.88
CA THR A 5 -1.68 52.65 36.05
C THR A 5 -2.51 52.95 37.30
N GLN A 6 -3.15 51.92 37.86
CA GLN A 6 -3.60 51.98 39.25
C GLN A 6 -2.33 51.92 40.10
N SER A 7 -2.06 53.05 40.75
CA SER A 7 -1.10 53.21 41.82
C SER A 7 -1.23 52.04 42.78
N ALA A 8 -0.17 51.23 42.86
CA ALA A 8 0.07 50.41 44.03
C ALA A 8 0.20 51.38 45.21
N HIS A 9 -0.78 51.37 46.10
CA HIS A 9 -0.60 51.97 47.41
C HIS A 9 0.56 51.20 48.08
N GLU A 10 1.67 51.90 48.32
CA GLU A 10 2.68 51.44 49.26
C GLU A 10 2.00 51.22 50.60
N MET A 11 1.73 49.95 50.95
CA MET A 11 1.39 49.56 52.31
C MET A 11 2.62 49.82 53.17
N THR A 12 2.68 51.00 53.79
CA THR A 12 3.58 51.25 54.91
C THR A 12 3.27 50.23 56.00
N ALA A 13 4.30 49.58 56.53
CA ALA A 13 4.23 48.41 57.42
C ALA A 13 3.59 48.67 58.82
N ASN A 14 2.67 49.62 58.95
CA ASN A 14 2.02 50.00 60.21
C ASN A 14 0.52 50.34 60.08
N GLU A 15 -0.16 49.94 59.00
CA GLU A 15 -1.63 49.95 59.00
C GLU A 15 -2.14 48.84 59.93
N VAL A 16 -2.49 49.23 61.16
CA VAL A 16 -3.17 48.37 62.12
C VAL A 16 -4.55 48.03 61.54
N LEU A 17 -4.67 46.84 60.97
CA LEU A 17 -5.93 46.30 60.46
C LEU A 17 -6.95 46.26 61.60
N SER A 18 -7.95 47.15 61.58
CA SER A 18 -8.99 47.19 62.61
C SER A 18 -9.86 45.93 62.53
N ALA A 19 -10.22 45.37 63.69
CA ALA A 19 -11.05 44.15 63.77
C ALA A 19 -12.39 44.26 63.00
N ASP A 20 -12.89 45.47 62.79
CA ASP A 20 -14.13 45.74 62.04
C ASP A 20 -14.03 45.45 60.53
N LEU A 21 -12.81 45.30 59.99
CA LEU A 21 -12.57 44.85 58.60
C LEU A 21 -12.80 43.34 58.41
N PHE A 22 -12.89 42.58 59.50
CA PHE A 22 -13.08 41.13 59.47
C PHE A 22 -14.45 40.77 60.01
N LYS A 23 -15.33 40.31 59.11
CA LYS A 23 -16.57 39.66 59.54
C LYS A 23 -16.30 38.17 59.76
N PRO A 24 -16.74 37.56 60.88
CA PRO A 24 -16.64 36.12 61.06
C PRO A 24 -17.47 35.43 59.97
N GLN A 25 -16.79 34.71 59.09
CA GLN A 25 -17.42 33.85 58.09
C GLN A 25 -18.18 32.75 58.86
N PRO A 26 -19.52 32.65 58.73
CA PRO A 26 -20.25 31.58 59.40
C PRO A 26 -19.72 30.25 58.88
N ALA A 27 -19.44 29.31 59.79
CA ALA A 27 -19.00 27.96 59.47
C ALA A 27 -20.19 27.15 58.88
N ASN A 28 -20.66 27.53 57.70
CA ASN A 28 -21.60 26.74 56.93
C ASN A 28 -20.79 25.65 56.22
N SER A 29 -20.62 24.51 56.88
CA SER A 29 -19.93 23.33 56.34
C SER A 29 -20.47 22.91 54.96
N SER A 30 -21.75 23.15 54.69
CA SER A 30 -22.38 22.87 53.39
C SER A 30 -21.88 23.74 52.23
N GLU A 31 -21.48 25.00 52.46
CA GLU A 31 -20.91 25.86 51.39
C GLU A 31 -19.42 25.59 51.17
N ALA A 32 -18.70 25.17 52.22
CA ALA A 32 -17.32 24.73 52.10
C ALA A 32 -17.20 23.39 51.36
N GLU A 33 -18.18 22.49 51.51
CA GLU A 33 -18.26 21.23 50.75
C GLU A 33 -18.62 21.46 49.25
N LEU A 34 -19.44 22.47 48.96
CA LEU A 34 -19.81 22.87 47.58
C LEU A 34 -18.64 23.44 46.76
N LEU A 35 -17.54 23.85 47.40
CA LEU A 35 -16.31 24.30 46.75
C LEU A 35 -15.36 23.16 46.38
N SER A 36 -15.64 21.92 46.80
CA SER A 36 -14.89 20.77 46.32
C SER A 36 -15.34 20.46 44.89
N ARG A 37 -14.43 20.63 43.91
CA ARG A 37 -14.69 20.16 42.55
C ARG A 37 -15.06 18.68 42.65
N PRO A 38 -16.16 18.22 42.02
CA PRO A 38 -16.54 16.81 42.09
C PRO A 38 -15.32 15.98 41.68
N VAL A 39 -14.96 14.97 42.49
CA VAL A 39 -13.81 14.11 42.19
C VAL A 39 -14.17 13.30 40.96
N VAL A 40 -13.82 13.84 39.79
CA VAL A 40 -14.02 13.17 38.52
C VAL A 40 -12.98 12.06 38.45
N GLY A 41 -13.42 10.81 38.30
CA GLY A 41 -12.51 9.69 38.11
C GLY A 41 -11.59 9.94 36.89
N TYR A 42 -10.35 9.45 36.97
CA TYR A 42 -9.30 9.63 35.94
C TYR A 42 -9.82 9.42 34.51
N TRP A 43 -10.64 8.39 34.31
CA TRP A 43 -11.23 8.02 33.03
C TRP A 43 -12.21 9.05 32.48
N LYS A 44 -13.13 9.51 33.32
CA LYS A 44 -14.11 10.52 32.92
C LYS A 44 -13.40 11.82 32.59
N ASP A 45 -12.37 12.17 33.35
CA ASP A 45 -11.54 13.34 33.12
C ASP A 45 -10.70 13.23 31.83
N ALA A 46 -10.14 12.05 31.54
CA ALA A 46 -9.42 11.78 30.29
C ALA A 46 -10.33 11.89 29.04
N ILE A 47 -11.54 11.30 29.09
CA ILE A 47 -12.51 11.38 27.98
C ILE A 47 -12.95 12.84 27.75
N ILE A 48 -13.22 13.59 28.82
CA ILE A 48 -13.59 15.00 28.72
C ILE A 48 -12.46 15.79 28.05
N ARG A 49 -11.20 15.57 28.44
CA ARG A 49 -10.05 16.22 27.79
C ARG A 49 -9.92 15.85 26.31
N LEU A 50 -10.11 14.58 25.97
CA LEU A 50 -10.05 14.11 24.59
C LEU A 50 -11.11 14.78 23.72
N MET A 51 -12.37 14.77 24.16
CA MET A 51 -13.50 15.38 23.45
C MET A 51 -13.42 16.91 23.40
N LYS A 52 -12.75 17.54 24.37
CA LYS A 52 -12.51 18.99 24.35
C LYS A 52 -11.50 19.39 23.28
N ASN A 53 -10.58 18.50 22.91
CA ASN A 53 -9.63 18.73 21.84
C ASN A 53 -10.26 18.36 20.48
N LYS A 54 -10.63 19.39 19.70
CA LYS A 54 -11.25 19.21 18.38
C LYS A 54 -10.38 18.41 17.42
N ILE A 55 -9.07 18.67 17.40
CA ILE A 55 -8.12 17.98 16.50
C ILE A 55 -8.07 16.49 16.86
N ALA A 56 -7.89 16.18 18.15
CA ALA A 56 -7.85 14.80 18.61
C ALA A 56 -9.18 14.06 18.34
N THR A 57 -10.31 14.74 18.49
CA THR A 57 -11.65 14.17 18.24
C THR A 57 -11.85 13.87 16.74
N ILE A 58 -11.41 14.77 15.85
CA ILE A 58 -11.47 14.55 14.39
C ILE A 58 -10.57 13.38 13.98
N SER A 59 -9.33 13.33 14.50
CA SER A 59 -8.41 12.21 14.25
C SER A 59 -9.01 10.89 14.72
N LEU A 60 -9.63 10.86 15.91
CA LEU A 60 -10.29 9.66 16.42
C LEU A 60 -11.46 9.22 15.54
N ALA A 61 -12.28 10.16 15.08
CA ALA A 61 -13.40 9.86 14.18
C ALA A 61 -12.91 9.32 12.82
N LEU A 62 -11.81 9.87 12.28
CA LEU A 62 -11.20 9.37 11.06
C LEU A 62 -10.66 7.95 11.23
N ILE A 63 -9.93 7.66 12.32
CA ILE A 63 -9.42 6.31 12.61
C ILE A 63 -10.58 5.33 12.77
N ALA A 64 -11.65 5.73 13.47
CA ALA A 64 -12.84 4.89 13.62
C ALA A 64 -13.52 4.63 12.27
N LEU A 65 -13.61 5.64 11.39
CA LEU A 65 -14.13 5.47 10.05
C LEU A 65 -13.28 4.49 9.23
N VAL A 66 -11.96 4.64 9.24
CA VAL A 66 -11.04 3.72 8.55
C VAL A 66 -11.15 2.30 9.10
N ALA A 67 -11.28 2.14 10.43
CA ALA A 67 -11.51 0.85 11.05
C ALA A 67 -12.81 0.20 10.58
N VAL A 68 -13.90 0.97 10.54
CA VAL A 68 -15.21 0.49 10.06
C VAL A 68 -15.14 0.11 8.59
N VAL A 69 -14.52 0.95 7.75
CA VAL A 69 -14.34 0.67 6.32
C VAL A 69 -13.44 -0.55 6.10
N GLY A 70 -12.36 -0.73 6.85
CA GLY A 70 -11.49 -1.90 6.72
C GLY A 70 -12.14 -3.20 7.19
N ILE A 71 -12.95 -3.15 8.26
CA ILE A 71 -13.62 -4.34 8.81
C ILE A 71 -14.83 -4.73 7.95
N PHE A 72 -15.67 -3.76 7.57
CA PHE A 72 -16.92 -4.03 6.87
C PHE A 72 -16.84 -3.83 5.35
N GLY A 73 -15.91 -3.02 4.84
CA GLY A 73 -15.73 -2.76 3.41
C GLY A 73 -15.56 -4.02 2.57
N PRO A 74 -14.70 -4.99 2.95
CA PRO A 74 -14.56 -6.26 2.22
C PRO A 74 -15.85 -7.05 2.05
N PHE A 75 -16.87 -6.83 2.91
CA PHE A 75 -18.17 -7.50 2.80
C PHE A 75 -19.03 -6.93 1.65
N PHE A 76 -18.78 -5.68 1.25
CA PHE A 76 -19.50 -5.03 0.16
C PHE A 76 -18.91 -5.28 -1.22
N PHE A 77 -17.69 -5.84 -1.30
CA PHE A 77 -17.07 -6.21 -2.57
C PHE A 77 -17.53 -7.60 -3.00
N PRO A 78 -18.16 -7.74 -4.18
CA PRO A 78 -18.55 -9.04 -4.70
C PRO A 78 -17.31 -9.89 -4.99
N LYS A 79 -17.37 -11.19 -4.71
CA LYS A 79 -16.35 -12.13 -5.17
C LYS A 79 -16.41 -12.25 -6.70
N VAL A 80 -15.26 -12.47 -7.32
CA VAL A 80 -15.17 -12.80 -8.75
C VAL A 80 -15.83 -14.16 -8.99
N GLU A 81 -16.32 -14.42 -10.21
CA GLU A 81 -16.98 -15.68 -10.57
C GLU A 81 -16.12 -16.92 -10.28
N ASP A 82 -14.79 -16.80 -10.37
CA ASP A 82 -13.82 -17.85 -10.03
C ASP A 82 -13.66 -18.09 -8.51
N GLY A 83 -14.45 -17.41 -7.67
CA GLY A 83 -14.38 -17.50 -6.21
C GLY A 83 -13.21 -16.74 -5.58
N THR A 84 -12.42 -16.04 -6.38
CA THR A 84 -11.32 -15.18 -5.93
C THR A 84 -11.86 -13.87 -5.33
N ASP A 85 -11.16 -13.34 -4.32
CA ASP A 85 -11.50 -12.03 -3.76
C ASP A 85 -11.26 -10.94 -4.80
N PHE A 86 -12.15 -9.94 -4.85
CA PHE A 86 -12.10 -8.84 -5.82
C PHE A 86 -10.73 -8.13 -5.85
N GLN A 87 -10.08 -7.96 -4.70
CA GLN A 87 -8.74 -7.37 -4.58
C GLN A 87 -7.62 -8.11 -5.35
N ASN A 88 -7.85 -9.37 -5.70
CA ASN A 88 -6.90 -10.26 -6.36
C ASN A 88 -7.28 -10.52 -7.82
N ALA A 89 -8.43 -10.01 -8.27
CA ALA A 89 -8.86 -10.10 -9.65
C ALA A 89 -7.84 -9.35 -10.53
N GLN A 90 -7.15 -10.09 -11.40
CA GLN A 90 -6.21 -9.52 -12.35
C GLN A 90 -6.94 -9.26 -13.66
N ASN A 91 -6.82 -8.04 -14.19
CA ASN A 91 -7.36 -7.71 -15.50
C ASN A 91 -6.30 -6.98 -16.34
N MET A 92 -5.71 -7.71 -17.27
CA MET A 92 -4.60 -7.23 -18.10
C MET A 92 -4.98 -6.07 -19.03
N ASN A 93 -6.28 -5.85 -19.27
CA ASN A 93 -6.75 -4.70 -20.05
C ASN A 93 -6.57 -3.37 -19.31
N PHE A 94 -6.42 -3.42 -17.98
CA PHE A 94 -6.35 -2.25 -17.09
C PHE A 94 -5.03 -2.24 -16.32
N ILE A 95 -3.89 -2.40 -16.98
CA ILE A 95 -2.59 -2.33 -16.30
C ILE A 95 -2.18 -0.87 -16.07
N ASN A 96 -1.70 -0.55 -14.86
CA ASN A 96 -1.18 0.78 -14.49
C ASN A 96 -2.13 1.94 -14.85
N GLN A 97 -3.43 1.72 -14.73
CA GLN A 97 -4.43 2.71 -15.08
C GLN A 97 -4.45 3.80 -14.00
N SER A 98 -4.52 5.07 -14.41
CA SER A 98 -4.76 6.19 -13.51
C SER A 98 -6.14 6.08 -12.84
N PRO A 99 -6.43 6.82 -11.76
CA PRO A 99 -7.76 6.94 -11.18
C PRO A 99 -8.87 7.19 -12.21
N THR A 100 -9.91 6.34 -12.25
CA THR A 100 -11.05 6.47 -13.16
C THR A 100 -12.40 6.23 -12.47
N LEU A 101 -13.44 6.87 -13.00
CA LEU A 101 -14.83 6.65 -12.61
C LEU A 101 -15.57 5.71 -13.58
N GLY A 102 -14.83 4.78 -14.20
CA GLY A 102 -15.31 3.88 -15.24
C GLY A 102 -15.16 4.48 -16.62
N GLU A 103 -14.13 4.03 -17.34
CA GLU A 103 -13.84 4.44 -18.72
C GLU A 103 -14.85 3.85 -19.71
N LYS A 104 -14.98 4.52 -20.86
CA LYS A 104 -15.73 3.98 -21.99
C LYS A 104 -14.83 2.96 -22.70
N LEU A 105 -15.27 1.72 -22.68
CA LEU A 105 -14.57 0.59 -23.28
C LEU A 105 -15.25 0.23 -24.58
N LEU A 106 -14.46 0.07 -25.64
CA LEU A 106 -14.94 -0.46 -26.90
C LEU A 106 -14.98 -2.00 -26.80
N VAL A 107 -16.12 -2.60 -27.12
CA VAL A 107 -16.27 -4.05 -27.12
C VAL A 107 -15.66 -4.61 -28.39
N THR A 108 -14.65 -5.46 -28.24
CA THR A 108 -13.97 -6.16 -29.34
C THR A 108 -14.14 -7.66 -29.22
N GLU A 109 -13.86 -8.38 -30.31
CA GLU A 109 -13.72 -9.84 -30.22
C GLU A 109 -12.47 -10.22 -29.40
N ASP A 110 -12.45 -11.43 -28.85
CA ASP A 110 -11.52 -11.91 -27.82
C ASP A 110 -10.03 -11.95 -28.26
N SER A 111 -9.73 -11.62 -29.52
CA SER A 111 -8.37 -11.51 -30.03
C SER A 111 -8.29 -10.48 -31.17
N PRO A 112 -7.27 -9.61 -31.21
CA PRO A 112 -6.98 -8.81 -32.40
C PRO A 112 -6.46 -9.74 -33.49
N GLN A 113 -7.36 -10.40 -34.23
CA GLN A 113 -6.97 -11.10 -35.44
C GLN A 113 -6.71 -10.07 -36.53
N ALA A 114 -5.63 -10.24 -37.27
CA ALA A 114 -5.43 -9.47 -38.48
C ALA A 114 -6.65 -9.72 -39.38
N PRO A 115 -7.33 -8.66 -39.87
CA PRO A 115 -8.42 -8.80 -40.82
C PRO A 115 -8.06 -9.80 -41.94
N GLU A 116 -8.92 -10.77 -42.25
CA GLU A 116 -8.63 -11.85 -43.21
C GLU A 116 -8.19 -11.34 -44.59
N ASP A 117 -8.63 -10.13 -44.95
CA ASP A 117 -8.31 -9.41 -46.18
C ASP A 117 -6.89 -8.82 -46.23
N LEU A 118 -6.14 -8.83 -45.13
CA LEU A 118 -4.79 -8.26 -45.02
C LEU A 118 -3.66 -9.30 -45.04
N VAL A 119 -3.98 -10.59 -45.16
CA VAL A 119 -2.99 -11.66 -44.96
C VAL A 119 -2.20 -11.99 -46.24
N MET A 120 -2.80 -11.86 -47.43
CA MET A 120 -2.17 -12.22 -48.72
C MET A 120 -2.62 -11.31 -49.89
N SER A 121 -1.67 -10.62 -50.51
CA SER A 121 -1.86 -9.87 -51.77
C SER A 121 -1.16 -10.61 -52.92
N PRO A 122 -1.50 -10.36 -54.20
CA PRO A 122 -0.79 -10.96 -55.33
C PRO A 122 0.71 -10.61 -55.25
N PHE A 123 1.56 -11.61 -55.08
CA PHE A 123 2.99 -11.45 -54.90
C PHE A 123 3.76 -12.36 -55.86
N ASN A 124 4.76 -11.83 -56.56
CA ASN A 124 5.61 -12.63 -57.42
C ASN A 124 6.72 -13.32 -56.61
N SER A 125 6.49 -14.57 -56.20
CA SER A 125 7.45 -15.38 -55.45
C SER A 125 8.76 -15.67 -56.18
N ASN A 126 8.82 -15.40 -57.49
CA ASN A 126 9.96 -15.74 -58.34
C ASN A 126 10.83 -14.52 -58.70
N ALA A 127 10.56 -13.36 -58.11
CA ALA A 127 11.42 -12.18 -58.30
C ALA A 127 12.84 -12.45 -57.76
N PRO A 128 13.90 -12.07 -58.49
CA PRO A 128 15.27 -12.20 -58.00
C PRO A 128 15.47 -11.39 -56.72
N LEU A 129 16.30 -11.89 -55.79
CA LEU A 129 16.63 -11.18 -54.56
C LEU A 129 17.31 -9.84 -54.88
N LEU A 130 16.87 -8.78 -54.21
CA LEU A 130 17.46 -7.45 -54.29
C LEU A 130 18.85 -7.45 -53.67
N LYS A 131 19.73 -6.60 -54.20
CA LYS A 131 21.02 -6.34 -53.55
C LYS A 131 20.81 -5.50 -52.28
N PRO A 132 21.73 -5.57 -51.30
CA PRO A 132 21.65 -4.78 -50.07
C PRO A 132 21.42 -3.27 -50.32
N ASP A 133 22.06 -2.71 -51.34
CA ASP A 133 21.96 -1.28 -51.71
C ASP A 133 20.61 -0.91 -52.37
N GLU A 134 19.81 -1.90 -52.77
CA GLU A 134 18.52 -1.71 -53.44
C GLU A 134 17.33 -1.89 -52.47
N LEU A 135 17.60 -2.24 -51.21
CA LEU A 135 16.57 -2.39 -50.17
C LEU A 135 15.99 -1.04 -49.77
N LYS A 136 14.65 -0.92 -49.89
CA LYS A 136 13.89 0.26 -49.47
C LYS A 136 13.03 -0.05 -48.25
N ALA A 137 12.57 0.99 -47.57
CA ALA A 137 11.51 0.82 -46.57
C ALA A 137 10.24 0.29 -47.24
N PRO A 138 9.51 -0.63 -46.57
CA PRO A 138 8.16 -0.99 -46.97
C PRO A 138 7.26 0.24 -47.09
N ALA A 139 6.61 0.41 -48.25
CA ALA A 139 5.70 1.53 -48.50
C ALA A 139 4.35 1.32 -47.78
N ASN A 140 3.58 2.40 -47.57
CA ASN A 140 2.24 2.37 -46.97
C ASN A 140 2.17 1.66 -45.60
N PHE A 141 3.21 1.80 -44.77
CA PHE A 141 3.19 1.28 -43.40
C PHE A 141 2.24 2.09 -42.53
N GLU A 142 1.13 1.49 -42.14
CA GLU A 142 0.11 2.12 -41.31
C GLU A 142 -0.55 1.11 -40.35
N VAL A 143 -1.25 1.60 -39.33
CA VAL A 143 -2.04 0.76 -38.44
C VAL A 143 -3.33 0.37 -39.15
N ALA A 144 -3.54 -0.93 -39.28
CA ALA A 144 -4.78 -1.50 -39.78
C ALA A 144 -5.83 -1.52 -38.66
N GLY A 145 -6.80 -0.61 -38.74
CA GLY A 145 -7.90 -0.54 -37.79
C GLY A 145 -7.60 0.29 -36.54
N LEU A 146 -8.19 -0.08 -35.40
CA LEU A 146 -8.00 0.61 -34.12
C LEU A 146 -6.79 0.01 -33.37
N ALA A 147 -5.91 0.88 -32.88
CA ALA A 147 -4.87 0.48 -31.94
C ALA A 147 -5.48 0.26 -30.55
N THR A 148 -5.38 -0.95 -30.03
CA THR A 148 -5.99 -1.35 -28.76
C THR A 148 -4.92 -1.80 -27.78
N VAL A 149 -5.23 -1.76 -26.47
CA VAL A 149 -4.34 -2.30 -25.43
C VAL A 149 -4.00 -3.78 -25.65
N ASN A 150 -4.90 -4.52 -26.29
CA ASN A 150 -4.73 -5.96 -26.56
C ASN A 150 -3.90 -6.24 -27.81
N GLY A 151 -3.80 -5.25 -28.69
CA GLY A 151 -2.86 -5.31 -29.78
C GLY A 151 -3.03 -4.24 -30.84
N VAL A 152 -1.98 -4.12 -31.65
CA VAL A 152 -1.89 -3.22 -32.79
C VAL A 152 -1.59 -4.05 -34.03
N THR A 153 -2.51 -4.01 -35.00
CA THR A 153 -2.29 -4.62 -36.32
C THR A 153 -1.63 -3.60 -37.23
N LEU A 154 -0.47 -3.96 -37.76
CA LEU A 154 0.31 -3.19 -38.73
C LEU A 154 0.10 -3.78 -40.11
N LYS A 155 0.00 -2.93 -41.13
CA LYS A 155 -0.01 -3.33 -42.54
C LYS A 155 0.96 -2.50 -43.35
N TRP A 156 1.51 -3.09 -44.41
CA TRP A 156 2.41 -2.43 -45.36
C TRP A 156 2.19 -2.96 -46.78
N ALA A 157 2.81 -2.33 -47.77
CA ALA A 157 2.86 -2.83 -49.14
C ALA A 157 3.98 -3.89 -49.27
N PRO A 158 3.72 -5.04 -49.91
CA PRO A 158 4.75 -6.05 -50.15
C PRO A 158 5.84 -5.52 -51.10
N GLN A 159 7.08 -5.90 -50.83
CA GLN A 159 8.25 -5.56 -51.64
C GLN A 159 8.80 -6.83 -52.30
N GLU A 160 8.96 -6.80 -53.62
CA GLU A 160 9.50 -7.94 -54.36
C GLU A 160 11.01 -8.07 -54.15
N GLY A 161 11.52 -9.31 -54.14
CA GLY A 161 12.95 -9.59 -54.01
C GLY A 161 13.53 -9.46 -52.59
N VAL A 162 12.70 -9.43 -51.55
CA VAL A 162 13.15 -9.49 -50.15
C VAL A 162 12.91 -10.89 -49.56
N THR A 163 13.71 -11.29 -48.56
CA THR A 163 13.50 -12.55 -47.84
C THR A 163 12.39 -12.44 -46.81
N GLY A 164 12.21 -11.25 -46.23
CA GLY A 164 11.22 -11.04 -45.19
C GLY A 164 11.26 -9.65 -44.57
N TYR A 165 10.54 -9.50 -43.46
CA TYR A 165 10.45 -8.26 -42.71
C TYR A 165 10.77 -8.49 -41.22
N GLN A 166 11.45 -7.55 -40.59
CA GLN A 166 11.62 -7.49 -39.14
C GLN A 166 10.86 -6.27 -38.61
N ILE A 167 10.12 -6.47 -37.53
CA ILE A 167 9.30 -5.43 -36.91
C ILE A 167 9.85 -5.14 -35.52
N TYR A 168 10.06 -3.86 -35.24
CA TYR A 168 10.50 -3.39 -33.93
C TYR A 168 9.45 -2.48 -33.31
N ARG A 169 9.48 -2.45 -31.97
CA ARG A 169 8.70 -1.55 -31.14
C ARG A 169 9.62 -0.79 -30.21
N THR A 170 9.44 0.52 -30.18
CA THR A 170 10.13 1.44 -29.27
C THR A 170 9.10 2.17 -28.42
N VAL A 171 9.34 2.25 -27.12
CA VAL A 171 8.52 3.07 -26.20
C VAL A 171 9.07 4.50 -26.22
N LEU A 172 8.21 5.48 -26.50
CA LEU A 172 8.58 6.89 -26.42
C LEU A 172 8.64 7.31 -24.95
N GLY A 173 9.85 7.37 -24.38
CA GLY A 173 10.07 7.85 -23.02
C GLY A 173 9.84 9.36 -22.87
N THR A 174 9.77 9.84 -21.62
CA THR A 174 9.75 11.28 -21.26
C THR A 174 11.05 12.00 -21.60
N ASP A 175 12.15 11.26 -21.80
CA ASP A 175 13.36 11.79 -22.40
C ASP A 175 13.08 11.95 -23.89
N ALA A 176 12.90 13.21 -24.29
CA ALA A 176 12.53 13.62 -25.63
C ALA A 176 13.45 12.98 -26.68
N ILE A 177 13.04 11.83 -27.21
CA ILE A 177 13.33 11.46 -28.58
C ILE A 177 12.58 12.52 -29.40
N ASP A 178 13.30 13.58 -29.75
CA ASP A 178 12.79 14.68 -30.54
C ASP A 178 12.28 14.06 -31.86
N LEU A 179 10.96 14.06 -32.05
CA LEU A 179 10.29 13.46 -33.21
C LEU A 179 10.80 14.05 -34.54
N LYS A 180 11.51 15.19 -34.49
CA LYS A 180 12.19 15.82 -35.63
C LYS A 180 13.58 15.25 -35.95
N ASN A 181 14.20 14.52 -35.04
CA ASN A 181 15.55 13.97 -35.16
C ASN A 181 15.59 12.42 -35.07
N VAL A 182 14.46 11.74 -35.22
CA VAL A 182 14.40 10.26 -35.34
C VAL A 182 14.83 9.82 -36.74
N GLU A 183 15.96 10.32 -37.19
CA GLU A 183 16.58 9.96 -38.47
C GLU A 183 17.80 9.05 -38.27
N THR A 184 18.25 8.83 -37.02
CA THR A 184 19.31 7.87 -36.72
C THR A 184 18.76 6.45 -36.61
N GLU A 185 19.20 5.61 -37.53
CA GLU A 185 18.90 4.19 -37.70
C GLU A 185 18.84 3.36 -36.39
N ALA A 186 19.70 3.69 -35.42
CA ALA A 186 19.78 2.99 -34.14
C ALA A 186 18.62 3.30 -33.19
N ALA A 187 17.98 4.47 -33.30
CA ALA A 187 16.85 4.87 -32.45
C ALA A 187 15.54 4.18 -32.85
N LEU A 188 15.45 3.72 -34.11
CA LEU A 188 14.28 3.04 -34.68
C LEU A 188 14.28 1.52 -34.42
N ARG A 189 15.43 0.93 -34.06
CA ARG A 189 15.58 -0.50 -33.76
C ARG A 189 15.47 -0.75 -32.25
N GLY A 190 14.25 -0.62 -31.73
CA GLY A 190 13.91 -0.94 -30.35
C GLY A 190 13.87 -2.45 -30.07
N VAL A 191 12.84 -2.91 -29.35
CA VAL A 191 12.62 -4.34 -29.11
C VAL A 191 12.06 -4.98 -30.38
N GLN A 192 12.71 -6.02 -30.89
CA GLN A 192 12.18 -6.81 -32.01
C GLN A 192 10.96 -7.59 -31.53
N VAL A 193 9.79 -7.27 -32.09
CA VAL A 193 8.52 -7.90 -31.70
C VAL A 193 8.16 -9.06 -32.63
N GLY A 194 8.61 -9.03 -33.89
CA GLY A 194 8.31 -10.09 -34.85
C GLY A 194 9.29 -10.15 -36.02
N THR A 195 9.39 -11.35 -36.58
CA THR A 195 10.09 -11.63 -37.85
C THR A 195 9.14 -12.37 -38.76
N ILE A 196 9.01 -11.88 -39.98
CA ILE A 196 8.22 -12.50 -41.05
C ILE A 196 9.19 -13.01 -42.09
N THR A 197 9.17 -14.31 -42.35
CA THR A 197 10.02 -14.98 -43.35
C THR A 197 9.27 -15.27 -44.66
N ASN A 198 7.99 -14.91 -44.73
CA ASN A 198 7.19 -14.97 -45.94
C ASN A 198 6.98 -13.55 -46.50
N PRO A 199 7.67 -13.14 -47.58
CA PRO A 199 7.58 -11.78 -48.10
C PRO A 199 6.19 -11.41 -48.67
N ALA A 200 5.31 -12.40 -48.91
CA ALA A 200 3.92 -12.19 -49.30
C ALA A 200 3.01 -11.77 -48.13
N GLN A 201 3.43 -12.07 -46.89
CA GLN A 201 2.73 -11.62 -45.70
C GLN A 201 3.03 -10.13 -45.48
N HIS A 202 1.97 -9.33 -45.44
CA HIS A 202 2.05 -7.86 -45.41
C HIS A 202 1.27 -7.25 -44.24
N SER A 203 0.97 -8.08 -43.24
CA SER A 203 0.36 -7.69 -41.97
C SER A 203 1.02 -8.40 -40.78
N TYR A 204 1.07 -7.71 -39.64
CA TYR A 204 1.53 -8.26 -38.36
C TYR A 204 0.70 -7.67 -37.22
N THR A 205 0.23 -8.52 -36.30
CA THR A 205 -0.41 -8.04 -35.06
C THR A 205 0.55 -8.19 -33.89
N ASP A 206 0.92 -7.07 -33.26
CA ASP A 206 1.55 -7.08 -31.95
C ASP A 206 0.48 -7.28 -30.88
N GLY A 207 0.40 -8.47 -30.29
CA GLY A 207 -0.57 -8.84 -29.25
C GLY A 207 0.02 -8.87 -27.83
N SER A 208 1.13 -8.18 -27.59
CA SER A 208 1.90 -8.34 -26.34
C SER A 208 1.42 -7.54 -25.13
N GLY A 209 0.17 -7.05 -25.15
CA GLY A 209 -0.44 -6.32 -24.03
C GLY A 209 0.23 -4.96 -23.79
N LEU A 210 -0.23 -3.95 -24.53
CA LEU A 210 0.36 -2.62 -24.55
C LEU A 210 -0.17 -1.75 -23.42
N ASN A 211 0.72 -0.96 -22.80
CA ASN A 211 0.36 -0.03 -21.73
C ASN A 211 -0.32 1.22 -22.32
N PRO A 212 -1.61 1.50 -21.99
CA PRO A 212 -2.31 2.66 -22.52
C PRO A 212 -1.69 4.01 -22.13
N ALA A 213 -0.86 4.06 -21.09
CA ALA A 213 -0.17 5.28 -20.66
C ALA A 213 1.07 5.62 -21.52
N GLU A 214 1.56 4.67 -22.31
CA GLU A 214 2.77 4.81 -23.11
C GLU A 214 2.44 5.11 -24.58
N LYS A 215 3.34 5.84 -25.24
CA LYS A 215 3.28 6.04 -26.69
C LYS A 215 4.24 5.07 -27.35
N TYR A 216 3.72 4.23 -28.23
CA TYR A 216 4.52 3.27 -28.97
C TYR A 216 4.86 3.83 -30.35
N ILE A 217 6.10 3.57 -30.77
CA ILE A 217 6.57 3.72 -32.13
C ILE A 217 6.83 2.31 -32.66
N TYR A 218 6.15 1.96 -33.74
CA TYR A 218 6.49 0.77 -34.52
C TYR A 218 7.39 1.16 -35.67
N SER A 219 8.32 0.28 -36.02
CA SER A 219 9.21 0.43 -37.16
C SER A 219 9.33 -0.91 -37.88
N ILE A 220 9.42 -0.89 -39.21
CA ILE A 220 9.55 -2.08 -40.04
C ILE A 220 10.75 -1.93 -40.96
N VAL A 221 11.51 -3.01 -41.12
CA VAL A 221 12.65 -3.10 -42.04
C VAL A 221 12.51 -4.33 -42.92
N SER A 222 12.85 -4.20 -44.19
CA SER A 222 12.99 -5.35 -45.09
C SER A 222 14.39 -5.95 -44.93
N PHE A 223 14.50 -7.27 -44.99
CA PHE A 223 15.81 -7.92 -45.01
C PHE A 223 15.94 -8.94 -46.15
N VAL A 224 17.19 -9.11 -46.59
CA VAL A 224 17.61 -10.19 -47.49
C VAL A 224 18.63 -11.02 -46.74
N ALA A 225 18.35 -12.32 -46.62
CA ALA A 225 19.29 -13.28 -46.07
C ALA A 225 19.99 -14.00 -47.22
N ASP A 226 21.32 -13.96 -47.24
CA ASP A 226 22.10 -14.76 -48.18
C ASP A 226 22.06 -16.24 -47.74
N PRO A 227 21.53 -17.15 -48.59
CA PRO A 227 21.38 -18.57 -48.24
C PRO A 227 22.71 -19.29 -47.96
N ASN A 228 23.86 -18.73 -48.34
CA ASN A 228 25.17 -19.37 -48.16
C ASN A 228 25.96 -18.85 -46.96
N THR A 229 25.75 -17.60 -46.56
CA THR A 229 26.56 -16.92 -45.52
C THR A 229 25.78 -16.61 -44.24
N GLN A 230 24.44 -16.75 -44.26
CA GLN A 230 23.53 -16.36 -43.18
C GLN A 230 23.65 -14.88 -42.76
N GLU A 231 24.32 -14.04 -43.55
CA GLU A 231 24.38 -12.60 -43.30
C GLU A 231 23.06 -11.95 -43.73
N GLU A 232 22.43 -11.24 -42.80
CA GLU A 232 21.19 -10.49 -43.04
C GLU A 232 21.52 -9.03 -43.39
N SER A 233 21.16 -8.61 -44.61
CA SER A 233 21.21 -7.21 -45.02
C SER A 233 19.84 -6.56 -44.76
N ILE A 234 19.81 -5.48 -43.99
CA ILE A 234 18.58 -4.85 -43.47
C ILE A 234 18.45 -3.42 -44.04
N SER A 235 17.24 -2.99 -44.41
CA SER A 235 16.98 -1.62 -44.91
C SER A 235 17.12 -0.53 -43.83
N LEU A 236 17.69 0.63 -44.20
CA LEU A 236 17.98 1.79 -43.32
C LEU A 236 16.77 2.69 -42.98
N GLN A 237 15.66 2.57 -43.71
CA GLN A 237 14.49 3.43 -43.54
C GLN A 237 13.39 2.68 -42.81
N ALA A 238 12.75 3.31 -41.83
CA ALA A 238 11.64 2.73 -41.10
C ALA A 238 10.49 3.72 -40.97
N ALA A 239 9.26 3.24 -41.12
CA ALA A 239 8.07 4.06 -40.97
C ALA A 239 7.61 4.07 -39.50
N VAL A 240 7.25 5.24 -38.98
CA VAL A 240 6.95 5.50 -37.55
C VAL A 240 5.48 5.82 -37.38
N LEU A 241 4.79 5.15 -36.45
CA LEU A 241 3.39 5.42 -36.16
C LEU A 241 3.15 5.55 -34.66
N GLN A 242 2.60 6.70 -34.26
CA GLN A 242 2.20 6.99 -32.88
C GLN A 242 0.75 6.55 -32.66
N THR A 243 0.52 5.58 -31.77
CA THR A 243 -0.83 5.10 -31.44
C THR A 243 -1.32 5.69 -30.12
N GLY A 244 -2.57 6.17 -30.10
CA GLY A 244 -3.33 6.36 -28.86
C GLY A 244 -4.16 5.10 -28.65
N LEU A 245 -3.85 4.33 -27.60
CA LEU A 245 -4.53 3.07 -27.34
C LEU A 245 -5.96 3.33 -26.87
N VAL A 246 -6.92 2.71 -27.52
CA VAL A 246 -8.31 2.67 -27.03
C VAL A 246 -8.42 1.50 -26.08
N GLN A 247 -8.98 1.73 -24.89
CA GLN A 247 -9.28 0.63 -23.96
C GLN A 247 -10.40 -0.24 -24.54
N THR A 248 -10.13 -1.53 -24.60
CA THR A 248 -11.02 -2.53 -25.15
C THR A 248 -11.35 -3.59 -24.12
N ILE A 249 -12.50 -4.22 -24.31
CA ILE A 249 -12.93 -5.34 -23.50
C ILE A 249 -13.44 -6.45 -24.43
N ALA A 250 -13.00 -7.67 -24.15
CA ALA A 250 -13.44 -8.88 -24.80
C ALA A 250 -14.97 -9.01 -24.70
N LEU A 251 -15.62 -9.60 -25.70
CA LEU A 251 -17.09 -9.70 -25.74
C LEU A 251 -17.62 -10.49 -24.55
N ALA A 252 -16.93 -11.57 -24.16
CA ALA A 252 -17.28 -12.37 -23.00
C ALA A 252 -17.29 -11.54 -21.70
N ASP A 253 -16.21 -10.77 -21.47
CA ASP A 253 -16.08 -9.90 -20.29
C ASP A 253 -17.06 -8.71 -20.35
N ALA A 254 -17.31 -8.19 -21.54
CA ALA A 254 -18.27 -7.10 -21.76
C ALA A 254 -19.69 -7.53 -21.42
N GLN A 255 -20.05 -8.77 -21.76
CA GLN A 255 -21.36 -9.36 -21.46
C GLN A 255 -21.54 -9.68 -19.98
N ALA A 256 -20.46 -9.94 -19.24
CA ALA A 256 -20.49 -10.05 -17.78
C ALA A 256 -20.86 -8.72 -17.10
N ILE A 257 -20.37 -7.59 -17.63
CA ILE A 257 -20.68 -6.24 -17.12
C ILE A 257 -22.06 -5.77 -17.61
N SER A 258 -22.37 -5.99 -18.88
CA SER A 258 -23.61 -5.56 -19.53
C SER A 258 -24.10 -6.64 -20.49
N LYS A 259 -25.16 -7.36 -20.11
CA LYS A 259 -25.72 -8.48 -20.89
C LYS A 259 -26.09 -8.16 -22.35
N ASN A 260 -26.31 -6.88 -22.67
CA ASN A 260 -26.64 -6.43 -24.03
C ASN A 260 -25.43 -5.91 -24.81
N ALA A 261 -24.20 -6.18 -24.35
CA ALA A 261 -22.99 -5.78 -25.03
C ALA A 261 -22.85 -6.49 -26.39
N THR A 262 -22.59 -5.70 -27.43
CA THR A 262 -22.34 -6.16 -28.80
C THR A 262 -21.00 -5.64 -29.29
N VAL A 263 -20.33 -6.39 -30.16
CA VAL A 263 -19.08 -5.96 -30.81
C VAL A 263 -19.27 -4.60 -31.50
N GLY A 264 -18.30 -3.70 -31.33
CA GLY A 264 -18.36 -2.33 -31.84
C GLY A 264 -19.22 -1.37 -31.00
N GLY A 265 -19.94 -1.86 -29.99
CA GLY A 265 -20.60 -1.04 -28.98
C GLY A 265 -19.60 -0.49 -27.95
N THR A 266 -20.00 0.56 -27.23
CA THR A 266 -19.24 1.05 -26.08
C THR A 266 -19.97 0.73 -24.78
N ILE A 267 -19.27 0.13 -23.82
CA ILE A 267 -19.76 -0.05 -22.45
C ILE A 267 -18.97 0.82 -21.48
N ARG A 268 -19.49 1.01 -20.27
CA ARG A 268 -18.74 1.66 -19.20
C ARG A 268 -18.15 0.60 -18.29
N GLY A 269 -16.83 0.61 -18.15
CA GLY A 269 -16.10 -0.29 -17.26
C GLY A 269 -16.35 0.00 -15.79
N HIS A 270 -15.82 -0.87 -14.93
CA HIS A 270 -15.81 -0.65 -13.49
C HIS A 270 -15.02 0.62 -13.13
N ALA A 271 -15.41 1.27 -12.03
CA ALA A 271 -14.69 2.42 -11.52
C ALA A 271 -13.46 1.97 -10.73
N HIS A 272 -12.29 2.51 -11.09
CA HIS A 272 -11.03 2.29 -10.41
C HIS A 272 -10.63 3.58 -9.68
N PHE A 273 -11.18 3.82 -8.49
CA PHE A 273 -11.04 5.11 -7.79
C PHE A 273 -9.59 5.55 -7.57
N PHE A 274 -8.69 4.61 -7.30
CA PHE A 274 -7.25 4.86 -7.14
C PHE A 274 -6.42 4.28 -8.28
N GLY A 275 -7.07 3.84 -9.36
CA GLY A 275 -6.42 3.17 -10.46
C GLY A 275 -6.10 1.70 -10.16
N THR A 276 -5.26 1.14 -11.00
CA THR A 276 -4.87 -0.27 -10.99
C THR A 276 -3.35 -0.43 -10.95
N ASP A 277 -2.89 -1.56 -10.42
CA ASP A 277 -1.46 -1.88 -10.35
C ASP A 277 -0.92 -2.50 -11.65
N ALA A 278 0.36 -2.90 -11.63
CA ALA A 278 1.04 -3.52 -12.77
C ALA A 278 0.44 -4.88 -13.19
N LEU A 279 -0.42 -5.50 -12.35
CA LEU A 279 -1.13 -6.74 -12.64
C LEU A 279 -2.62 -6.48 -12.95
N GLY A 280 -3.00 -5.22 -13.10
CA GLY A 280 -4.38 -4.82 -13.38
C GLY A 280 -5.35 -5.08 -12.24
N ARG A 281 -4.86 -5.10 -10.99
CA ARG A 281 -5.69 -5.25 -9.79
C ARG A 281 -6.09 -3.88 -9.26
N ASP A 282 -7.32 -3.75 -8.78
CA ASP A 282 -7.84 -2.49 -8.23
C ASP A 282 -7.13 -2.09 -6.93
N ILE A 283 -6.44 -0.95 -6.94
CA ILE A 283 -5.64 -0.47 -5.79
C ILE A 283 -6.55 -0.09 -4.62
N PHE A 284 -7.72 0.48 -4.88
CA PHE A 284 -8.65 0.90 -3.83
C PHE A 284 -9.22 -0.32 -3.09
N ALA A 285 -9.60 -1.36 -3.81
CA ALA A 285 -10.00 -2.63 -3.22
C ALA A 285 -8.87 -3.24 -2.39
N ARG A 286 -7.65 -3.34 -2.94
CA ARG A 286 -6.48 -3.85 -2.21
C ARG A 286 -6.22 -3.07 -0.93
N MET A 287 -6.38 -1.74 -0.96
CA MET A 287 -6.23 -0.90 0.21
C MET A 287 -7.26 -1.24 1.31
N ILE A 288 -8.54 -1.38 0.95
CA ILE A 288 -9.61 -1.71 1.92
C ILE A 288 -9.41 -3.10 2.52
N TYR A 289 -9.07 -4.09 1.69
CA TYR A 289 -8.83 -5.44 2.17
C TYR A 289 -7.57 -5.52 3.05
N GLY A 290 -6.50 -4.80 2.69
CA GLY A 290 -5.26 -4.76 3.48
C GLY A 290 -5.46 -4.19 4.86
N THR A 291 -6.31 -3.15 4.99
CA THR A 291 -6.67 -2.56 6.28
C THR A 291 -7.13 -3.62 7.30
N ARG A 292 -7.86 -4.68 6.89
CA ARG A 292 -8.31 -5.72 7.82
C ARG A 292 -7.15 -6.45 8.52
N ILE A 293 -6.10 -6.78 7.77
CA ILE A 293 -4.94 -7.49 8.30
C ILE A 293 -4.15 -6.55 9.22
N ASP A 294 -3.96 -5.31 8.82
CA ASP A 294 -3.21 -4.33 9.60
C ASP A 294 -3.91 -4.03 10.94
N PHE A 295 -5.24 -3.89 10.94
CA PHE A 295 -6.01 -3.75 12.17
C PHE A 295 -5.91 -4.99 13.08
N PHE A 296 -5.94 -6.18 12.49
CA PHE A 296 -5.76 -7.42 13.24
C PHE A 296 -4.39 -7.45 13.93
N LEU A 297 -3.31 -7.13 13.20
CA LEU A 297 -1.96 -7.08 13.75
C LEU A 297 -1.80 -5.96 14.79
N ALA A 298 -2.29 -4.76 14.48
CA ALA A 298 -2.28 -3.59 15.35
C ALA A 298 -3.02 -3.83 16.66
N LEU A 299 -4.06 -4.66 16.69
CA LEU A 299 -4.75 -4.98 17.95
C LEU A 299 -4.11 -6.15 18.67
N LEU A 300 -3.82 -7.24 17.95
CA LEU A 300 -3.39 -8.50 18.55
C LEU A 300 -1.98 -8.39 19.14
N VAL A 301 -1.01 -7.90 18.36
CA VAL A 301 0.41 -7.92 18.75
C VAL A 301 0.64 -7.04 19.98
N PRO A 302 0.22 -5.75 20.05
CA PRO A 302 0.42 -4.96 21.25
C PRO A 302 -0.28 -5.56 22.47
N THR A 303 -1.46 -6.17 22.30
CA THR A 303 -2.21 -6.75 23.41
C THR A 303 -1.50 -7.97 23.99
N VAL A 304 -1.06 -8.90 23.14
CA VAL A 304 -0.32 -10.08 23.58
C VAL A 304 1.01 -9.66 24.23
N SER A 305 1.76 -8.77 23.58
CA SER A 305 3.03 -8.27 24.13
C SER A 305 2.85 -7.49 25.43
N LEU A 306 1.77 -6.73 25.57
CA LEU A 306 1.43 -6.04 26.82
C LEU A 306 1.14 -7.03 27.94
N LEU A 307 0.35 -8.09 27.69
CA LEU A 307 0.04 -9.09 28.71
C LEU A 307 1.31 -9.82 29.19
N ILE A 308 2.18 -10.20 28.26
CA ILE A 308 3.48 -10.81 28.57
C ILE A 308 4.34 -9.82 29.37
N GLY A 309 4.47 -8.58 28.89
CA GLY A 309 5.28 -7.55 29.53
C GLY A 309 4.75 -7.14 30.91
N LEU A 310 3.44 -7.07 31.09
CA LEU A 310 2.79 -6.79 32.38
C LEU A 310 3.11 -7.87 33.40
N CYS A 311 2.91 -9.15 33.03
CA CYS A 311 3.25 -10.26 33.91
C CYS A 311 4.76 -10.25 34.23
N TYR A 312 5.61 -10.14 33.22
CA TYR A 312 7.07 -10.19 33.38
C TYR A 312 7.60 -9.03 34.24
N GLY A 313 7.21 -7.80 33.89
CA GLY A 313 7.62 -6.59 34.61
C GLY A 313 7.07 -6.53 36.02
N ALA A 314 5.81 -6.97 36.23
CA ALA A 314 5.22 -7.00 37.57
C ALA A 314 5.87 -8.06 38.46
N ILE A 315 6.17 -9.25 37.94
CA ILE A 315 6.91 -10.28 38.69
C ILE A 315 8.29 -9.74 39.09
N SER A 316 9.02 -9.17 38.13
CA SER A 316 10.33 -8.56 38.37
C SER A 316 10.27 -7.51 39.49
N GLY A 317 9.42 -6.48 39.32
CA GLY A 317 9.35 -5.36 40.25
C GLY A 317 8.80 -5.75 41.63
N LEU A 318 7.80 -6.64 41.70
CA LEU A 318 7.21 -7.07 42.96
C LEU A 318 8.20 -7.92 43.77
N MET A 319 8.90 -8.87 43.14
CA MET A 319 9.83 -9.75 43.85
C MET A 319 11.14 -9.05 44.22
N GLY A 320 11.65 -8.17 43.35
CA GLY A 320 12.89 -7.44 43.60
C GLY A 320 14.14 -8.34 43.70
N GLY A 321 15.26 -7.74 44.09
CA GLY A 321 16.50 -8.45 44.41
C GLY A 321 17.09 -9.25 43.24
N LYS A 322 17.46 -10.52 43.50
CA LYS A 322 18.11 -11.37 42.49
C LYS A 322 17.18 -11.75 41.34
N VAL A 323 15.91 -12.00 41.62
CA VAL A 323 14.92 -12.37 40.59
C VAL A 323 14.79 -11.25 39.57
N ASP A 324 14.65 -10.03 40.08
CA ASP A 324 14.61 -8.80 39.32
C ASP A 324 15.88 -8.62 38.46
N MET A 325 17.06 -8.86 39.04
CA MET A 325 18.35 -8.81 38.31
C MET A 325 18.42 -9.82 37.15
N TYR A 326 18.03 -11.09 37.36
CA TYR A 326 18.08 -12.11 36.32
C TYR A 326 17.05 -11.86 35.21
N LEU A 327 15.82 -11.51 35.57
CA LEU A 327 14.76 -11.21 34.60
C LEU A 327 15.15 -10.05 33.69
N MET A 328 15.63 -8.94 34.25
CA MET A 328 16.03 -7.82 33.38
C MET A 328 17.32 -8.06 32.63
N ARG A 329 18.21 -8.95 33.09
CA ARG A 329 19.34 -9.38 32.27
C ARG A 329 18.88 -10.04 30.98
N VAL A 330 17.84 -10.88 31.02
CA VAL A 330 17.27 -11.49 29.80
C VAL A 330 16.71 -10.41 28.87
N VAL A 331 15.95 -9.45 29.40
CA VAL A 331 15.40 -8.34 28.64
C VAL A 331 16.50 -7.48 27.99
N GLU A 332 17.56 -7.17 28.73
CA GLU A 332 18.73 -6.44 28.21
C GLU A 332 19.41 -7.17 27.06
N ILE A 333 19.60 -8.50 27.16
CA ILE A 333 20.21 -9.31 26.11
C ILE A 333 19.35 -9.29 24.84
N LEU A 334 18.03 -9.44 24.98
CA LEU A 334 17.11 -9.42 23.83
C LEU A 334 17.10 -8.06 23.13
N ASP A 335 17.10 -6.95 23.90
CA ASP A 335 17.10 -5.59 23.36
C ASP A 335 18.46 -5.14 22.79
N THR A 336 19.54 -5.89 23.04
CA THR A 336 20.86 -5.58 22.47
C THR A 336 20.90 -5.85 20.96
N LEU A 337 20.03 -6.74 20.47
CA LEU A 337 19.99 -7.13 19.07
C LEU A 337 19.10 -6.17 18.26
N PRO A 338 19.50 -5.77 17.03
CA PRO A 338 18.64 -4.97 16.17
C PRO A 338 17.34 -5.72 15.84
N GLU A 339 16.21 -5.14 16.21
CA GLU A 339 14.88 -5.77 16.07
C GLU A 339 14.59 -6.24 14.64
N LEU A 340 14.88 -5.40 13.64
CA LEU A 340 14.62 -5.73 12.23
C LEU A 340 15.37 -7.00 11.78
N LEU A 341 16.62 -7.19 12.24
CA LEU A 341 17.38 -8.40 11.93
C LEU A 341 16.72 -9.65 12.49
N LEU A 342 16.20 -9.57 13.71
CA LEU A 342 15.51 -10.68 14.35
C LEU A 342 14.20 -11.02 13.65
N LEU A 343 13.42 -10.01 13.25
CA LEU A 343 12.19 -10.23 12.49
C LEU A 343 12.48 -10.94 11.16
N ILE A 344 13.51 -10.49 10.42
CA ILE A 344 13.93 -11.15 9.17
C ILE A 344 14.35 -12.59 9.42
N LEU A 345 15.17 -12.85 10.45
CA LEU A 345 15.65 -14.19 10.76
C LEU A 345 14.50 -15.15 11.11
N ILE A 346 13.51 -14.67 11.86
CA ILE A 346 12.32 -15.47 12.18
C ILE A 346 11.48 -15.73 10.92
N GLN A 347 11.28 -14.72 10.06
CA GLN A 347 10.54 -14.89 8.81
C GLN A 347 11.21 -15.91 7.87
N VAL A 348 12.54 -15.87 7.80
CA VAL A 348 13.30 -16.84 7.00
C VAL A 348 13.22 -18.25 7.61
N ALA A 349 13.21 -18.37 8.94
CA ALA A 349 13.17 -19.66 9.62
C ALA A 349 11.78 -20.31 9.65
N LEU A 350 10.72 -19.54 9.89
CA LEU A 350 9.34 -20.04 10.03
C LEU A 350 8.55 -20.00 8.70
N GLY A 351 9.07 -19.32 7.69
CA GLY A 351 8.37 -19.06 6.43
C GLY A 351 7.54 -17.77 6.47
N LYS A 352 7.07 -17.35 5.29
CA LYS A 352 6.28 -16.13 5.12
C LYS A 352 4.82 -16.37 5.53
N GLY A 353 4.16 -15.33 6.03
CA GLY A 353 2.74 -15.39 6.37
C GLY A 353 2.35 -14.58 7.61
N VAL A 354 1.04 -14.47 7.85
CA VAL A 354 0.50 -13.70 8.98
C VAL A 354 0.89 -14.33 10.32
N SER A 355 0.86 -15.65 10.44
CA SER A 355 1.18 -16.35 11.70
C SER A 355 2.64 -16.21 12.10
N SER A 356 3.58 -16.39 11.15
CA SER A 356 5.01 -16.21 11.41
C SER A 356 5.33 -14.75 11.75
N LEU A 357 4.67 -13.80 11.08
CA LEU A 357 4.77 -12.38 11.40
C LEU A 357 4.28 -12.04 12.81
N VAL A 358 3.12 -12.55 13.23
CA VAL A 358 2.60 -12.37 14.60
C VAL A 358 3.58 -12.91 15.63
N ILE A 359 4.13 -14.11 15.40
CA ILE A 359 5.13 -14.73 16.29
C ILE A 359 6.39 -13.86 16.35
N ALA A 360 6.92 -13.42 15.21
CA ALA A 360 8.12 -12.60 15.12
C ALA A 360 7.97 -11.29 15.89
N LEU A 361 6.86 -10.57 15.66
CA LEU A 361 6.59 -9.30 16.32
C LEU A 361 6.33 -9.46 17.82
N CYS A 362 5.59 -10.50 18.22
CA CYS A 362 5.31 -10.77 19.63
C CYS A 362 6.55 -11.17 20.41
N ALA A 363 7.52 -11.86 19.79
CA ALA A 363 8.69 -12.42 20.46
C ALA A 363 9.58 -11.36 21.13
N PHE A 364 9.58 -10.13 20.61
CA PHE A 364 10.44 -9.05 21.11
C PHE A 364 9.67 -7.81 21.56
N SER A 365 8.45 -7.56 21.07
CA SER A 365 7.71 -6.33 21.44
C SER A 365 7.31 -6.25 22.93
N TRP A 366 7.35 -7.36 23.68
CA TRP A 366 7.02 -7.39 25.10
C TRP A 366 8.12 -6.82 26.01
N THR A 367 9.37 -6.78 25.56
CA THR A 367 10.53 -6.37 26.39
C THR A 367 10.42 -4.92 26.85
N GLY A 368 10.01 -4.02 25.94
CA GLY A 368 9.75 -2.61 26.23
C GLY A 368 8.65 -2.42 27.28
N TYR A 369 7.56 -3.17 27.18
CA TYR A 369 6.50 -3.17 28.20
C TYR A 369 7.02 -3.65 29.56
N ALA A 370 7.77 -4.76 29.58
CA ALA A 370 8.32 -5.30 30.81
C ALA A 370 9.19 -4.29 31.56
N ARG A 371 10.06 -3.56 30.84
CA ARG A 371 10.95 -2.55 31.43
C ARG A 371 10.17 -1.40 32.08
N VAL A 372 9.21 -0.82 31.36
CA VAL A 372 8.44 0.34 31.86
C VAL A 372 7.52 -0.09 33.00
N LEU A 373 6.79 -1.19 32.83
CA LEU A 373 5.86 -1.68 33.84
C LEU A 373 6.58 -2.13 35.11
N ARG A 374 7.79 -2.71 35.00
CA ARG A 374 8.66 -2.96 36.16
C ARG A 374 8.94 -1.67 36.93
N GLY A 375 9.33 -0.60 36.23
CA GLY A 375 9.61 0.70 36.86
C GLY A 375 8.42 1.24 37.66
N GLU A 376 7.23 1.18 37.08
CA GLU A 376 6.00 1.60 37.76
C GLU A 376 5.60 0.66 38.91
N VAL A 377 5.79 -0.65 38.74
CA VAL A 377 5.56 -1.64 39.80
C VAL A 377 6.47 -1.41 41.00
N LEU A 378 7.74 -1.06 40.78
CA LEU A 378 8.66 -0.74 41.88
C LEU A 378 8.15 0.45 42.70
N ARG A 379 7.50 1.44 42.06
CA ARG A 379 6.86 2.57 42.75
C ARG A 379 5.61 2.13 43.51
N LEU A 380 4.74 1.34 42.89
CA LEU A 380 3.50 0.85 43.51
C LEU A 380 3.76 -0.13 44.65
N ARG A 381 4.86 -0.89 44.59
CA ARG A 381 5.23 -1.85 45.62
C ARG A 381 5.40 -1.19 46.99
N GLU A 382 5.92 0.03 47.03
CA GLU A 382 6.16 0.78 48.26
C GLU A 382 4.87 1.33 48.91
N ILE A 383 3.69 1.12 48.29
CA ILE A 383 2.42 1.59 48.84
C ILE A 383 1.89 0.59 49.89
N GLU A 384 1.28 1.13 50.95
CA GLU A 384 0.77 0.39 52.11
C GLU A 384 -0.23 -0.73 51.74
N PHE A 385 -1.09 -0.52 50.74
CA PHE A 385 -2.06 -1.55 50.36
C PHE A 385 -1.41 -2.80 49.74
N VAL A 386 -0.27 -2.67 49.06
CA VAL A 386 0.46 -3.82 48.50
C VAL A 386 1.12 -4.63 49.62
N HIS A 387 1.67 -3.92 50.61
CA HIS A 387 2.24 -4.54 51.81
C HIS A 387 1.18 -5.29 52.61
N ALA A 388 0.01 -4.67 52.83
CA ALA A 388 -1.12 -5.30 53.52
C ALA A 388 -1.61 -6.56 52.78
N SER A 389 -1.80 -6.50 51.45
CA SER A 389 -2.23 -7.66 50.66
C SER A 389 -1.23 -8.83 50.72
N ARG A 390 0.09 -8.55 50.80
CA ARG A 390 1.11 -9.59 50.99
C ARG A 390 1.09 -10.20 52.38
N LEU A 391 0.90 -9.40 53.42
CA LEU A 391 0.76 -9.89 54.80
C LEU A 391 -0.46 -10.80 54.96
N LEU A 392 -1.52 -10.54 54.19
CA LEU A 392 -2.72 -11.38 54.10
C LEU A 392 -2.54 -12.63 53.21
N GLY A 393 -1.34 -12.88 52.67
CA GLY A 393 -1.03 -14.07 51.88
C GLY A 393 -1.63 -14.08 50.46
N ALA A 394 -1.99 -12.91 49.91
CA ALA A 394 -2.54 -12.85 48.57
C ALA A 394 -1.50 -13.34 47.52
N PRO A 395 -1.90 -14.21 46.57
CA PRO A 395 -0.98 -14.70 45.56
C PRO A 395 -0.55 -13.57 44.62
N LEU A 396 0.68 -13.65 44.10
CA LEU A 396 1.30 -12.60 43.28
C LEU A 396 0.41 -12.16 42.11
N MET A 397 -0.16 -13.12 41.36
CA MET A 397 -1.03 -12.82 40.22
C MET A 397 -2.33 -12.09 40.63
N SER A 398 -2.86 -12.37 41.81
CA SER A 398 -4.01 -11.61 42.34
C SER A 398 -3.61 -10.16 42.60
N ILE A 399 -2.42 -9.94 43.17
CA ILE A 399 -1.88 -8.59 43.39
C ILE A 399 -1.70 -7.86 42.04
N VAL A 400 -1.17 -8.56 41.03
CA VAL A 400 -0.95 -7.98 39.69
C VAL A 400 -2.27 -7.52 39.07
N PHE A 401 -3.25 -8.41 38.89
CA PHE A 401 -4.47 -8.06 38.15
C PHE A 401 -5.49 -7.26 38.95
N ARG A 402 -5.51 -7.40 40.28
CA ARG A 402 -6.50 -6.72 41.13
C ARG A 402 -6.04 -5.37 41.65
N HIS A 403 -4.73 -5.18 41.78
CA HIS A 403 -4.17 -3.97 42.39
C HIS A 403 -3.19 -3.24 41.48
N VAL A 404 -2.21 -3.93 40.88
CA VAL A 404 -1.20 -3.25 40.03
C VAL A 404 -1.81 -2.77 38.71
N ALA A 405 -2.36 -3.68 37.91
CA ALA A 405 -2.84 -3.37 36.57
C ALA A 405 -3.91 -2.25 36.56
N PRO A 406 -4.91 -2.24 37.46
CA PRO A 406 -5.90 -1.15 37.51
C PRO A 406 -5.27 0.21 37.83
N ASN A 407 -4.24 0.25 38.69
CA ASN A 407 -3.52 1.48 39.02
C ASN A 407 -2.57 1.93 37.88
N LEU A 408 -2.16 1.02 37.00
CA LEU A 408 -1.30 1.31 35.85
C LEU A 408 -2.07 1.47 34.53
N LEU A 409 -3.41 1.38 34.54
CA LEU A 409 -4.22 1.45 33.31
C LEU A 409 -3.87 2.66 32.44
N GLY A 410 -3.67 3.83 33.05
CA GLY A 410 -3.29 5.04 32.32
C GLY A 410 -1.98 4.88 31.53
N VAL A 411 -0.94 4.35 32.17
CA VAL A 411 0.37 4.09 31.51
C VAL A 411 0.23 2.98 30.47
N ILE A 412 -0.46 1.89 30.82
CA ILE A 412 -0.69 0.74 29.94
C ILE A 412 -1.33 1.16 28.62
N ILE A 413 -2.37 2.00 28.65
CA ILE A 413 -3.10 2.43 27.46
C ILE A 413 -2.23 3.33 26.58
N VAL A 414 -1.49 4.26 27.19
CA VAL A 414 -0.58 5.13 26.46
C VAL A 414 0.46 4.28 25.72
N MET A 415 1.09 3.33 26.41
CA MET A 415 2.06 2.43 25.78
C MET A 415 1.43 1.56 24.70
N TRP A 416 0.26 0.98 24.97
CA TRP A 416 -0.47 0.14 24.02
C TRP A 416 -0.83 0.89 22.73
N SER A 417 -1.35 2.10 22.87
CA SER A 417 -1.66 2.97 21.73
C SER A 417 -0.42 3.40 20.94
N ALA A 418 0.70 3.66 21.62
CA ALA A 418 1.96 4.04 20.98
C ALA A 418 2.63 2.88 20.22
N GLN A 419 2.29 1.62 20.55
CA GLN A 419 2.83 0.45 19.85
C GLN A 419 2.13 0.17 18.52
N ILE A 420 0.89 0.60 18.35
CA ILE A 420 0.12 0.38 17.11
C ILE A 420 0.87 0.91 15.87
N PRO A 421 1.29 2.19 15.81
CA PRO A 421 2.00 2.70 14.63
C PRO A 421 3.35 2.01 14.40
N ARG A 422 4.04 1.63 15.48
CA ARG A 422 5.34 0.95 15.41
C ARG A 422 5.20 -0.42 14.73
N ILE A 423 4.20 -1.20 15.12
CA ILE A 423 3.94 -2.53 14.54
C ILE A 423 3.52 -2.45 13.08
N ILE A 424 2.65 -1.51 12.73
CA ILE A 424 2.26 -1.27 11.32
C ILE A 424 3.49 -0.91 10.49
N THR A 425 4.34 -0.01 10.99
CA THR A 425 5.57 0.39 10.28
C THR A 425 6.54 -0.78 10.12
N SER A 426 6.70 -1.62 11.14
CA SER A 426 7.55 -2.81 11.06
C SER A 426 7.04 -3.83 10.06
N GLU A 427 5.71 -4.03 9.97
CA GLU A 427 5.10 -4.91 8.99
C GLU A 427 5.31 -4.39 7.56
N ALA A 428 5.00 -3.11 7.31
CA ALA A 428 5.20 -2.47 6.00
C ALA A 428 6.66 -2.56 5.55
N PHE A 429 7.61 -2.39 6.50
CA PHE A 429 9.04 -2.54 6.21
C PHE A 429 9.40 -3.98 5.82
N LEU A 430 8.87 -5.00 6.49
CA LEU A 430 9.08 -6.40 6.10
C LEU A 430 8.44 -6.71 4.75
N SER A 431 7.25 -6.16 4.49
CA SER A 431 6.53 -6.28 3.22
C SER A 431 7.35 -5.70 2.04
N LEU A 432 8.00 -4.55 2.25
CA LEU A 432 8.91 -3.94 1.26
C LEU A 432 10.06 -4.87 0.84
N PHE A 433 10.62 -5.65 1.77
CA PHE A 433 11.66 -6.64 1.46
C PHE A 433 11.10 -7.99 0.99
N GLY A 434 9.79 -8.09 0.77
CA GLY A 434 9.11 -9.32 0.37
C GLY A 434 9.07 -10.39 1.47
N LEU A 435 9.27 -10.00 2.74
CA LEU A 435 9.23 -10.84 3.94
C LEU A 435 7.98 -10.61 4.80
N GLY A 436 7.05 -9.78 4.31
CA GLY A 436 5.76 -9.53 4.93
C GLY A 436 4.73 -10.62 4.63
N VAL A 437 3.46 -10.22 4.56
CA VAL A 437 2.37 -11.12 4.23
C VAL A 437 2.52 -11.65 2.80
N GLU A 438 2.22 -12.93 2.61
CA GLU A 438 2.39 -13.60 1.31
C GLU A 438 1.35 -13.11 0.29
N ALA A 439 1.80 -12.87 -0.95
CA ALA A 439 0.91 -12.60 -2.08
C ALA A 439 -0.07 -13.78 -2.27
N PRO A 440 -1.34 -13.54 -2.66
CA PRO A 440 -1.87 -12.30 -3.22
C PRO A 440 -2.47 -11.33 -2.21
N MET A 441 -2.51 -11.67 -0.91
CA MET A 441 -3.12 -10.82 0.12
C MET A 441 -2.47 -9.44 0.15
N ALA A 442 -3.31 -8.40 0.22
CA ALA A 442 -2.85 -7.03 0.39
C ALA A 442 -2.63 -6.73 1.89
N THR A 443 -1.63 -5.89 2.16
CA THR A 443 -1.37 -5.18 3.43
C THR A 443 -0.88 -3.77 3.09
N TRP A 444 -0.83 -2.86 4.06
CA TRP A 444 -0.40 -1.46 3.85
C TRP A 444 1.11 -1.25 3.90
#